data_AF-A0A951GHH9-F1
#
_entry.id   AF-A0A951GHH9-F1
#
_cell.length_a   1.000
_cell.length_b   1.000
_cell.length_c   1.000
_cell.angle_alpha   90.00
_cell.angle_beta   90.00
_cell.angle_gamma   90.00
#
_symmetry.space_group_name_H-M   'P 1'
#
loop_
_entity.id
_entity.type
_entity.pdbx_description
1 polymer ?
#
loop_
_entity_poly.entity_id
_entity_poly.type
_entity_poly.pdbx_seq_one_letter_code
_entity_poly.pdbx_strand_id
1 'polypeptide(L)' 'LKLVGLGRWHPDDVARALAARDRRAGGPTAPAEGLYLVEIRYASP' A
#
# COMPACT_ATOMS: atom_id res chain seq x y z
N LEU A 1 4.09 -2.13 2.68
CA LEU A 1 4.59 -3.29 3.47
C LEU A 1 6.10 -3.52 3.35
N LYS A 2 6.74 -3.39 2.17
CA LYS A 2 8.20 -3.60 2.02
C LYS A 2 9.06 -2.83 3.04
N LEU A 3 8.74 -1.55 3.32
CA LEU A 3 9.48 -0.77 4.32
C LEU A 3 9.34 -1.33 5.74
N VAL A 4 8.16 -1.84 6.10
CA VAL A 4 7.91 -2.50 7.40
C VAL A 4 8.64 -3.85 7.47
N GLY A 5 8.54 -4.66 6.41
CA GLY A 5 9.24 -5.96 6.34
C GLY A 5 10.77 -5.85 6.33
N LEU A 6 11.32 -4.70 5.90
CA LEU A 6 12.74 -4.36 5.99
C LEU A 6 13.12 -3.66 7.31
N GLY A 7 12.18 -3.47 8.24
CA GLY A 7 12.41 -2.79 9.52
C GLY A 7 12.64 -1.28 9.43
N ARG A 8 12.40 -0.66 8.26
CA ARG A 8 12.58 0.78 8.04
C ARG A 8 11.42 1.60 8.58
N TRP A 9 10.24 1.01 8.66
CA TRP A 9 9.02 1.56 9.24
C TRP A 9 8.49 0.63 10.33
N HIS A 10 7.92 1.21 11.39
CA HIS A 10 7.07 0.48 12.33
C HIS A 10 5.69 0.25 11.68
N PRO A 11 4.95 -0.81 12.02
CA PRO A 11 3.58 -1.00 11.52
C PRO A 11 2.68 0.23 11.70
N ASP A 12 2.82 0.96 12.81
CA ASP A 12 2.05 2.17 13.09
C ASP A 12 2.34 3.34 12.13
N ASP A 13 3.50 3.36 11.46
CA ASP A 13 3.80 4.34 10.43
C ASP A 13 2.81 4.26 9.27
N VAL A 14 2.29 3.08 8.98
CA VAL A 14 1.28 2.89 7.93
C VAL A 14 -0.01 3.62 8.31
N ALA A 15 -0.45 3.50 9.56
CA ALA A 15 -1.63 4.20 10.06
C ALA A 15 -1.43 5.72 10.03
N ARG A 16 -0.26 6.21 10.47
CA ARG A 16 0.10 7.64 10.40
C ARG A 16 0.09 8.17 8.97
N ALA A 17 0.71 7.47 8.03
CA ALA A 17 0.78 7.87 6.63
C ALA A 17 -0.62 7.90 5.98
N LEU A 18 -1.49 6.95 6.32
CA LEU A 18 -2.88 6.93 5.84
C LEU A 18 -3.70 8.11 6.38
N ALA A 19 -3.57 8.40 7.68
CA ALA A 19 -4.26 9.51 8.32
C ALA A 19 -3.86 10.87 7.74
N ALA A 20 -2.59 11.03 7.35
CA ALA A 20 -2.07 12.26 6.75
C ALA A 20 -2.71 12.61 5.40
N ARG A 21 -3.27 11.63 4.68
CA ARG A 21 -3.84 11.80 3.32
C ARG A 21 -2.91 12.56 2.35
N ASP A 22 -1.60 12.41 2.55
CA ASP A 22 -0.55 13.06 1.78
C ASP A 22 0.29 12.02 1.05
N ARG A 23 0.38 12.12 -0.29
CA ARG A 23 1.17 11.21 -1.11
C ARG A 23 2.64 11.14 -0.68
N ARG A 24 3.20 12.22 -0.15
CA ARG A 24 4.60 12.32 0.31
C ARG A 24 4.86 11.53 1.59
N ALA A 25 3.83 11.33 2.42
CA ALA A 25 3.92 10.51 3.62
C ALA A 25 3.95 9.01 3.29
N GLY A 26 3.52 8.63 2.08
CA GLY A 26 3.58 7.26 1.59
C GLY A 26 4.98 6.83 1.14
N GLY A 27 5.19 5.51 1.10
CA GLY A 27 6.41 4.93 0.55
C GLY A 27 6.55 5.10 -0.98
N PRO A 28 7.66 4.61 -1.56
CA PRO A 28 7.82 4.57 -3.01
C PRO A 28 6.75 3.67 -3.64
N THR A 29 6.32 4.03 -4.86
CA THR A 29 5.40 3.18 -5.65
C THR A 29 6.13 1.88 -6.00
N ALA A 30 5.47 0.74 -5.81
CA ALA A 30 6.01 -0.54 -6.25
C ALA A 30 6.06 -0.59 -7.79
N PRO A 31 7.05 -1.26 -8.40
CA PRO A 31 7.07 -1.51 -9.83
C PRO A 31 5.83 -2.30 -10.30
N ALA A 32 5.41 -2.11 -11.55
CA ALA A 32 4.16 -2.65 -12.08
C ALA A 32 4.25 -4.14 -12.45
N GLU A 33 5.45 -4.63 -12.79
CA GLU A 33 5.69 -6.00 -13.25
C GLU A 33 5.35 -7.09 -12.21
N GLY A 34 5.24 -6.72 -10.92
CA GLY A 34 4.81 -7.61 -9.85
C GLY A 34 3.31 -7.58 -9.55
N LEU A 35 2.53 -6.75 -10.25
CA LEU A 35 1.10 -6.57 -10.02
C LEU A 35 0.27 -7.37 -11.04
N TYR A 36 -0.66 -8.18 -10.56
CA TYR A 36 -1.57 -8.98 -11.39
C TYR A 36 -3.02 -8.73 -10.99
N LEU A 37 -3.89 -8.51 -11.98
CA LEU A 37 -5.34 -8.52 -11.78
C LEU A 37 -5.79 -9.97 -11.58
N VAL A 38 -6.29 -10.27 -10.39
CA VAL A 38 -6.69 -11.64 -10.01
C VAL A 38 -8.17 -11.93 -10.21
N GLU A 39 -9.04 -10.93 -10.02
CA GLU A 39 -10.49 -11.12 -10.04
C GLU A 39 -11.20 -9.78 -10.28
N ILE A 40 -12.37 -9.82 -10.93
CA ILE A 40 -13.33 -8.71 -10.96
C ILE A 40 -14.67 -9.23 -10.44
N ARG A 41 -15.24 -8.57 -9.43
CA ARG A 41 -16.55 -8.92 -8.85
C ARG A 41 -17.62 -7.93 -9.31
N TYR A 42 -18.72 -8.46 -9.81
CA TYR A 42 -19.94 -7.69 -10.09
C TYR A 42 -21.02 -8.11 -9.09
N ALA A 43 -21.78 -7.13 -8.58
CA ALA A 43 -22.95 -7.43 -7.76
C ALA A 43 -23.98 -8.21 -8.59
N SER A 44 -24.69 -9.13 -7.95
CA SER A 44 -25.89 -9.69 -8.55
C SER A 44 -26.88 -8.56 -8.86
N PRO A 45 -27.60 -8.61 -9.99
CA PRO A 45 -28.60 -7.61 -10.32
C PRO A 45 -29.70 -7.53 -9.26
#